data_AF-U1KP57-F1
#
_entry.id   AF-U1KP57-F1
#
_cell.length_a   1.000
_cell.length_b   1.000
_cell.length_c   1.000
_cell.angle_alpha   90.00
_cell.angle_beta   90.00
_cell.angle_gamma   90.00
#
_symmetry.space_group_name_H-M   'P 1'
#
loop_
_entity.id
_entity.type
_entity.pdbx_description
1 polymer ?
#
loop_
_entity_poly.entity_id
_entity_poly.type
_entity_poly.pdbx_seq_one_letter_code
_entity_poly.pdbx_strand_id
1 'polypeptide(L)'
;MLSFCNIMNFFIKRLIKTMKNTLLLKWLSCFLFIFAGISQGAGNQPSKVNKTPAETYTSQSVFNDHLGISGLDNPRQLSISKDGKQVFVVSGDDNALSIFTRQKGGSLQFKQVFKNSDNPALKLEGASDVISFNNAEFIVTSSFYDGAVSLFKKTKAGPYEFVHTLSDNLTPDRVFKDPAPIGKLDTLQLLGAWDLFKLDQQRFAVASYQSNAISFFQIKDGQLSPDENVNNVVNGHRFSRPLAIQSLGRAPVFDTLLVLGHEKAELTVLNRASNKNYSVAQVFNLNKHGCVGPQAVSQVNATNRLYVACTGSNNIIVLSDLGNQIGKKRLELLQTLKAPSLKGISSLAFTLDGKTGYGAAESGRGIVVLNTDYRGNLEIKKTILHADLFAVSSLTLSDINTLFVTAAKQDAVFVLDVSTLN
;
A
#
# COMPACT_ATOMS: atom_id res chain seq x y z
N MET A 1 20.86 -1.07 -1.15
CA MET A 1 21.28 -0.52 -2.47
C MET A 1 20.14 -0.37 -3.49
N LEU A 2 18.97 -0.99 -3.31
CA LEU A 2 17.78 -0.77 -4.18
C LEU A 2 16.88 0.40 -3.76
N SER A 3 17.00 0.92 -2.53
CA SER A 3 16.28 2.13 -2.07
C SER A 3 16.83 3.45 -2.67
N PHE A 4 18.11 3.46 -3.08
CA PHE A 4 18.71 4.60 -3.81
C PHE A 4 18.16 4.78 -5.23
N CYS A 5 17.58 3.73 -5.83
CA CYS A 5 17.10 3.76 -7.21
C CYS A 5 15.76 4.51 -7.37
N ASN A 6 14.92 4.51 -6.33
CA ASN A 6 13.67 5.30 -6.32
C ASN A 6 13.93 6.79 -6.04
N ILE A 7 14.94 7.11 -5.21
CA ILE A 7 15.35 8.50 -4.93
C ILE A 7 15.97 9.14 -6.19
N MET A 8 16.81 8.41 -6.93
CA MET A 8 17.42 8.94 -8.16
C MET A 8 16.42 9.11 -9.31
N ASN A 9 15.39 8.25 -9.39
CA ASN A 9 14.31 8.38 -10.38
C ASN A 9 13.39 9.59 -10.12
N PHE A 10 13.16 9.97 -8.85
CA PHE A 10 12.40 11.18 -8.50
C PHE A 10 13.11 12.45 -9.02
N PHE A 11 14.44 12.53 -8.87
CA PHE A 11 15.23 13.66 -9.39
C PHE A 11 15.29 13.68 -10.92
N ILE A 12 15.46 12.52 -11.58
CA ILE A 12 15.52 12.45 -13.05
C ILE A 12 14.18 12.83 -13.69
N LYS A 13 13.04 12.35 -13.15
CA LYS A 13 11.70 12.74 -13.65
C LYS A 13 11.43 14.23 -13.44
N ARG A 14 11.82 14.81 -12.30
CA ARG A 14 11.68 16.26 -12.02
C ARG A 14 12.57 17.09 -12.95
N LEU A 15 13.81 16.66 -13.22
CA LEU A 15 14.69 17.33 -14.20
C LEU A 15 14.08 17.28 -15.62
N ILE A 16 13.55 16.12 -16.04
CA ILE A 16 12.92 15.95 -17.36
C ILE A 16 11.64 16.79 -17.49
N LYS A 17 10.80 16.88 -16.44
CA LYS A 17 9.57 17.70 -16.42
C LYS A 17 9.90 19.20 -16.43
N THR A 18 10.98 19.62 -15.78
CA THR A 18 11.45 21.01 -15.80
C THR A 18 12.05 21.38 -17.17
N MET A 19 12.77 20.45 -17.82
CA MET A 19 13.35 20.68 -19.16
C MET A 19 12.31 20.67 -20.30
N LYS A 20 11.22 19.90 -20.17
CA LYS A 20 10.14 19.87 -21.18
C LYS A 20 9.37 21.19 -21.31
N ASN A 21 9.40 22.05 -20.28
CA ASN A 21 8.70 23.34 -20.30
C ASN A 21 9.57 24.51 -20.80
N THR A 22 10.86 24.31 -21.07
CA THR A 22 11.78 25.40 -21.45
C THR A 22 12.40 25.31 -22.84
N LEU A 23 12.13 24.27 -23.64
CA LEU A 23 12.65 24.17 -25.01
C LEU A 23 11.55 23.83 -26.01
N LEU A 24 10.76 24.86 -26.33
CA LEU A 24 10.15 24.99 -27.65
C LEU A 24 11.22 25.53 -28.63
N LEU A 25 11.17 25.01 -29.87
CA LEU A 25 11.92 25.34 -31.08
C LEU A 25 13.19 24.52 -31.41
N LYS A 26 13.13 23.98 -32.65
CA LYS A 26 14.21 23.80 -33.65
C LYS A 26 14.98 22.45 -33.71
N TRP A 27 14.50 21.50 -34.54
CA TRP A 27 14.96 21.23 -35.94
C TRP A 27 14.58 19.82 -36.46
N LEU A 28 14.13 19.80 -37.73
CA LEU A 28 14.01 18.66 -38.65
C LEU A 28 15.39 18.13 -39.06
N SER A 29 15.51 16.84 -39.42
CA SER A 29 15.94 16.33 -40.76
C SER A 29 16.58 14.92 -40.74
N CYS A 30 16.19 14.12 -41.73
CA CYS A 30 16.94 13.01 -42.40
C CYS A 30 17.13 11.66 -41.66
N PHE A 31 16.46 10.60 -42.12
CA PHE A 31 16.91 9.79 -43.26
C PHE A 31 15.81 8.81 -43.73
N LEU A 32 15.53 8.83 -45.04
CA LEU A 32 14.72 7.87 -45.80
C LEU A 32 15.64 6.76 -46.33
N PHE A 33 15.19 5.51 -46.39
CA PHE A 33 15.44 4.63 -47.53
C PHE A 33 14.24 3.72 -47.81
N ILE A 34 14.01 3.55 -49.11
CA ILE A 34 12.79 3.11 -49.81
C ILE A 34 12.89 1.62 -50.13
N PHE A 35 11.78 0.89 -50.07
CA PHE A 35 11.39 0.00 -51.17
C PHE A 35 9.87 -0.07 -51.28
N ALA A 36 9.37 0.30 -52.46
CA ALA A 36 7.98 0.20 -52.87
C ALA A 36 7.77 -1.07 -53.71
N GLY A 37 6.63 -1.72 -53.51
CA GLY A 37 6.09 -2.75 -54.40
C GLY A 37 4.56 -2.76 -54.26
N ILE A 38 3.86 -2.41 -55.33
CA ILE A 38 2.40 -2.25 -55.41
C ILE A 38 1.76 -3.60 -55.77
N SER A 39 0.67 -4.00 -55.10
CA SER A 39 -0.47 -4.65 -55.75
C SER A 39 -1.78 -4.40 -54.98
N GLN A 40 -2.87 -4.35 -55.74
CA GLN A 40 -4.19 -3.82 -55.40
C GLN A 40 -5.07 -4.82 -54.64
N GLY A 41 -5.97 -4.29 -53.80
CA GLY A 41 -7.37 -4.72 -53.70
C GLY A 41 -7.70 -6.06 -53.04
N ALA A 42 -8.10 -6.01 -51.76
CA ALA A 42 -9.18 -6.84 -51.22
C ALA A 42 -9.74 -6.17 -49.97
N GLY A 43 -11.06 -6.02 -49.88
CA GLY A 43 -11.74 -5.39 -48.76
C GLY A 43 -11.47 -6.14 -47.46
N ASN A 44 -10.83 -5.47 -46.50
CA ASN A 44 -10.77 -5.96 -45.14
C ASN A 44 -11.99 -5.43 -44.38
N GLN A 45 -12.94 -6.33 -44.13
CA GLN A 45 -13.78 -6.24 -42.95
C GLN A 45 -12.88 -5.94 -41.73
N PRO A 46 -13.33 -5.15 -40.75
CA PRO A 46 -12.56 -4.97 -39.52
C PRO A 46 -12.35 -6.36 -38.92
N SER A 47 -11.09 -6.78 -38.89
CA SER A 47 -10.67 -7.97 -38.20
C SER A 47 -11.17 -7.84 -36.77
N LYS A 48 -11.95 -8.83 -36.31
CA LYS A 48 -12.23 -9.01 -34.89
C LYS A 48 -10.86 -9.04 -34.21
N VAL A 49 -10.52 -7.96 -33.51
CA VAL A 49 -9.40 -7.96 -32.59
C VAL A 49 -9.73 -9.06 -31.58
N ASN A 50 -9.03 -10.18 -31.68
CA ASN A 50 -9.04 -11.18 -30.63
C ASN A 50 -8.44 -10.48 -29.42
N LYS A 51 -9.33 -9.97 -28.55
CA LYS A 51 -8.97 -9.44 -27.24
C LYS A 51 -8.05 -10.47 -26.61
N THR A 52 -6.83 -10.05 -26.28
CA THR A 52 -5.95 -10.89 -25.48
C THR A 52 -6.69 -11.23 -24.18
N PRO A 53 -6.41 -12.38 -23.53
CA PRO A 53 -7.08 -12.77 -22.28
C PRO A 53 -7.06 -11.67 -21.20
N ALA A 54 -6.12 -10.72 -21.29
CA ALA A 54 -5.93 -9.56 -20.45
C ALA A 54 -7.11 -8.56 -20.41
N GLU A 55 -7.80 -8.31 -21.53
CA GLU A 55 -8.94 -7.37 -21.56
C GLU A 55 -10.23 -7.95 -20.95
N THR A 56 -10.24 -9.23 -20.57
CA THR A 56 -11.49 -9.93 -20.21
C THR A 56 -11.88 -9.74 -18.75
N TYR A 57 -10.93 -9.36 -17.87
CA TYR A 57 -11.16 -9.19 -16.43
C TYR A 57 -10.94 -7.76 -15.93
N THR A 58 -10.32 -6.86 -16.70
CA THR A 58 -10.24 -5.43 -16.32
C THR A 58 -11.58 -4.76 -16.62
N SER A 59 -12.35 -4.45 -15.59
CA SER A 59 -13.65 -3.80 -15.73
C SER A 59 -13.54 -2.28 -15.86
N GLN A 60 -12.46 -1.68 -15.32
CA GLN A 60 -12.17 -0.26 -15.46
C GLN A 60 -10.67 0.03 -15.21
N SER A 61 -10.15 1.05 -15.89
CA SER A 61 -8.86 1.69 -15.58
C SER A 61 -9.06 3.18 -15.37
N VAL A 62 -8.48 3.72 -14.30
CA VAL A 62 -8.57 5.12 -13.87
C VAL A 62 -7.16 5.69 -13.86
N PHE A 63 -6.87 6.64 -14.75
CA PHE A 63 -5.54 7.23 -14.90
C PHE A 63 -5.49 8.66 -14.38
N ASN A 64 -4.34 9.08 -13.84
CA ASN A 64 -4.08 10.46 -13.49
C ASN A 64 -4.17 11.37 -14.71
N ASP A 65 -4.64 12.60 -14.49
CA ASP A 65 -4.78 13.65 -15.51
C ASP A 65 -5.62 13.26 -16.74
N HIS A 66 -6.46 12.22 -16.61
CA HIS A 66 -7.36 11.74 -17.66
C HIS A 66 -8.83 11.91 -17.24
N LEU A 67 -9.68 12.45 -18.13
CA LEU A 67 -11.12 12.67 -17.88
C LEU A 67 -11.43 13.41 -16.56
N GLY A 68 -10.60 14.39 -16.19
CA GLY A 68 -10.79 15.20 -14.97
C GLY A 68 -10.38 14.49 -13.67
N ILE A 69 -9.78 13.30 -13.75
CA ILE A 69 -9.19 12.61 -12.61
C ILE A 69 -7.85 13.26 -12.27
N SER A 70 -7.60 13.48 -10.97
CA SER A 70 -6.38 14.08 -10.45
C SER A 70 -5.98 13.40 -9.14
N GLY A 71 -4.71 13.49 -8.75
CA GLY A 71 -4.20 12.97 -7.48
C GLY A 71 -3.84 11.49 -7.55
N LEU A 72 -3.47 10.99 -8.73
CA LEU A 72 -3.06 9.61 -8.98
C LEU A 72 -1.64 9.50 -9.57
N ASP A 73 -0.76 10.50 -9.45
CA ASP A 73 0.67 10.29 -9.75
C ASP A 73 1.30 9.46 -8.62
N ASN A 74 1.75 8.23 -8.95
CA ASN A 74 2.27 7.25 -8.00
C ASN A 74 1.29 6.87 -6.87
N PRO A 75 0.13 6.25 -7.16
CA PRO A 75 -0.79 5.77 -6.14
C PRO A 75 -0.12 4.63 -5.36
N ARG A 76 -0.06 4.75 -4.03
CA ARG A 76 0.64 3.79 -3.17
C ARG A 76 -0.31 2.80 -2.52
N GLN A 77 -1.44 3.30 -2.06
CA GLN A 77 -2.39 2.50 -1.30
C GLN A 77 -3.81 3.04 -1.46
N LEU A 78 -4.78 2.16 -1.24
CA LEU A 78 -6.18 2.54 -1.21
C LEU A 78 -6.93 1.88 -0.05
N SER A 79 -8.03 2.50 0.36
CA SER A 79 -8.95 1.98 1.36
C SER A 79 -10.39 2.15 0.93
N ILE A 80 -11.25 1.26 1.43
CA ILE A 80 -12.68 1.22 1.11
C ILE A 80 -13.46 1.53 2.39
N SER A 81 -14.48 2.39 2.28
CA SER A 81 -15.39 2.65 3.39
C SER A 81 -16.12 1.36 3.83
N LYS A 82 -16.49 1.28 5.11
CA LYS A 82 -17.18 0.08 5.66
C LYS A 82 -18.47 -0.29 4.92
N ASP A 83 -19.18 0.70 4.39
CA ASP A 83 -20.39 0.50 3.60
C ASP A 83 -20.12 0.13 2.12
N GLY A 84 -18.85 0.08 1.71
CA GLY A 84 -18.42 -0.28 0.37
C GLY A 84 -18.73 0.77 -0.71
N LYS A 85 -19.08 2.01 -0.34
CA LYS A 85 -19.53 3.05 -1.28
C LYS A 85 -18.47 4.09 -1.63
N GLN A 86 -17.40 4.21 -0.86
CA GLN A 86 -16.33 5.17 -1.11
C GLN A 86 -14.97 4.47 -1.13
N VAL A 87 -14.11 4.94 -2.02
CA VAL A 87 -12.72 4.50 -2.16
C VAL A 87 -11.82 5.71 -2.01
N PHE A 88 -10.81 5.58 -1.18
CA PHE A 88 -9.82 6.60 -0.87
C PHE A 88 -8.47 6.12 -1.38
N VAL A 89 -7.77 6.93 -2.16
CA VAL A 89 -6.48 6.58 -2.75
C VAL A 89 -5.47 7.64 -2.36
N VAL A 90 -4.32 7.22 -1.84
CA VAL A 90 -3.19 8.13 -1.57
C VAL A 90 -2.11 7.96 -2.61
N SER A 91 -1.53 9.09 -3.00
CA SER A 91 -0.57 9.16 -4.09
C SER A 91 0.66 9.94 -3.66
N GLY A 92 1.80 9.28 -3.80
CA GLY A 92 3.05 9.73 -3.21
C GLY A 92 3.81 10.77 -4.03
N ASP A 93 3.63 10.82 -5.35
CA ASP A 93 4.31 11.80 -6.21
C ASP A 93 3.39 13.00 -6.51
N ASP A 94 2.07 12.80 -6.46
CA ASP A 94 1.08 13.87 -6.51
C ASP A 94 0.80 14.52 -5.14
N ASN A 95 1.35 13.94 -4.07
CA ASN A 95 1.18 14.38 -2.68
C ASN A 95 -0.29 14.60 -2.32
N ALA A 96 -1.09 13.55 -2.55
CA ALA A 96 -2.53 13.69 -2.67
C ALA A 96 -3.34 12.60 -1.98
N LEU A 97 -4.59 12.97 -1.64
CA LEU A 97 -5.69 12.08 -1.30
C LEU A 97 -6.81 12.26 -2.34
N SER A 98 -7.11 11.23 -3.12
CA SER A 98 -8.19 11.19 -4.09
C SER A 98 -9.35 10.32 -3.60
N ILE A 99 -10.58 10.82 -3.80
CA ILE A 99 -11.80 10.22 -3.29
C ILE A 99 -12.71 9.86 -4.45
N PHE A 100 -13.19 8.62 -4.46
CA PHE A 100 -14.08 8.06 -5.46
C PHE A 100 -15.36 7.55 -4.81
N THR A 101 -16.48 7.68 -5.51
CA THR A 101 -17.67 6.87 -5.24
C THR A 101 -17.56 5.56 -5.99
N ARG A 102 -17.76 4.46 -5.27
CA ARG A 102 -17.89 3.12 -5.86
C ARG A 102 -19.33 2.89 -6.28
N GLN A 103 -19.53 2.67 -7.56
CA GLN A 103 -20.83 2.35 -8.16
C GLN A 103 -21.12 0.84 -8.06
N LYS A 104 -22.35 0.46 -8.39
CA LYS A 104 -22.71 -0.96 -8.55
C LYS A 104 -21.82 -1.61 -9.61
N GLY A 105 -21.29 -2.80 -9.31
CA GLY A 105 -20.32 -3.49 -10.18
C GLY A 105 -18.86 -3.04 -9.98
N GLY A 106 -18.60 -2.16 -9.01
CA GLY A 106 -17.25 -1.83 -8.57
C GLY A 106 -16.58 -0.67 -9.29
N SER A 107 -17.21 -0.09 -10.32
CA SER A 107 -16.62 1.05 -11.02
C SER A 107 -16.48 2.28 -10.12
N LEU A 108 -15.41 3.03 -10.34
CA LEU A 108 -15.01 4.21 -9.59
C LEU A 108 -15.41 5.48 -10.34
N GLN A 109 -16.11 6.38 -9.64
CA GLN A 109 -16.42 7.72 -10.10
C GLN A 109 -15.66 8.72 -9.23
N PHE A 110 -14.76 9.50 -9.83
CA PHE A 110 -14.02 10.55 -9.13
C PHE A 110 -14.95 11.58 -8.49
N LYS A 111 -14.65 12.02 -7.27
CA LYS A 111 -15.46 12.98 -6.52
C LYS A 111 -14.68 14.18 -6.02
N GLN A 112 -13.49 13.96 -5.47
CA GLN A 112 -12.74 14.99 -4.78
C GLN A 112 -11.26 14.63 -4.73
N VAL A 113 -10.40 15.64 -4.66
CA VAL A 113 -8.98 15.49 -4.40
C VAL A 113 -8.52 16.55 -3.41
N PHE A 114 -7.52 16.20 -2.60
CA PHE A 114 -6.72 17.11 -1.80
C PHE A 114 -5.27 16.97 -2.24
N LYS A 115 -4.60 18.06 -2.62
CA LYS A 115 -3.18 18.06 -3.01
C LYS A 115 -2.38 19.02 -2.15
N ASN A 116 -1.17 18.61 -1.77
CA ASN A 116 -0.25 19.47 -1.02
C ASN A 116 0.10 20.76 -1.78
N SER A 117 0.08 20.73 -3.12
CA SER A 117 0.27 21.92 -3.98
C SER A 117 -0.78 23.01 -3.78
N ASP A 118 -2.00 22.62 -3.42
CA ASP A 118 -3.14 23.52 -3.29
C ASP A 118 -3.25 24.02 -1.84
N ASN A 119 -2.85 23.19 -0.88
CA ASN A 119 -2.81 23.53 0.53
C ASN A 119 -1.67 22.77 1.26
N PRO A 120 -0.52 23.41 1.51
CA PRO A 120 0.59 22.77 2.21
C PRO A 120 0.30 22.38 3.67
N ALA A 121 -0.76 22.92 4.29
CA ALA A 121 -1.15 22.52 5.65
C ALA A 121 -1.65 21.07 5.71
N LEU A 122 -2.03 20.49 4.57
CA LEU A 122 -2.45 19.09 4.45
C LEU A 122 -1.33 18.11 4.82
N LYS A 123 -0.06 18.49 4.59
CA LYS A 123 1.12 17.64 4.83
C LYS A 123 1.06 16.27 4.18
N LEU A 124 0.78 16.24 2.89
CA LEU A 124 0.64 15.01 2.10
C LEU A 124 1.90 14.65 1.30
N GLU A 125 3.07 15.25 1.57
CA GLU A 125 4.31 14.93 0.85
C GLU A 125 4.70 13.46 1.02
N GLY A 126 4.67 12.69 -0.07
CA GLY A 126 4.85 11.25 -0.03
C GLY A 126 3.73 10.52 0.70
N ALA A 127 2.47 10.94 0.53
CA ALA A 127 1.30 10.24 1.07
C ALA A 127 1.41 8.72 0.82
N SER A 128 1.23 7.91 1.88
CA SER A 128 1.64 6.50 1.89
C SER A 128 0.52 5.52 2.20
N ASP A 129 -0.34 5.82 3.18
CA ASP A 129 -1.49 4.99 3.51
C ASP A 129 -2.71 5.84 3.91
N VAL A 130 -3.89 5.23 3.89
CA VAL A 130 -5.18 5.83 4.20
C VAL A 130 -6.12 4.83 4.88
N ILE A 131 -6.78 5.26 5.95
CA ILE A 131 -7.84 4.49 6.63
C ILE A 131 -9.06 5.36 6.91
N SER A 132 -10.24 4.74 6.99
CA SER A 132 -11.50 5.43 7.29
C SER A 132 -12.13 4.98 8.61
N PHE A 133 -12.82 5.90 9.29
CA PHE A 133 -13.50 5.68 10.58
C PHE A 133 -14.98 6.07 10.50
N ASN A 134 -15.78 5.50 11.41
CA ASN A 134 -17.20 5.81 11.58
C ASN A 134 -18.00 5.86 10.27
N ASN A 135 -17.96 4.78 9.48
CA ASN A 135 -18.58 4.70 8.14
C ASN A 135 -18.12 5.84 7.19
N ALA A 136 -16.83 6.12 7.22
CA ALA A 136 -16.19 7.21 6.47
C ALA A 136 -16.72 8.60 6.83
N GLU A 137 -17.06 8.82 8.10
CA GLU A 137 -17.15 10.19 8.63
C GLU A 137 -15.76 10.83 8.68
N PHE A 138 -14.73 10.05 9.00
CA PHE A 138 -13.35 10.52 9.06
C PHE A 138 -12.43 9.69 8.17
N ILE A 139 -11.44 10.35 7.58
CA ILE A 139 -10.33 9.74 6.85
C ILE A 139 -9.03 10.19 7.52
N VAL A 140 -8.12 9.25 7.74
CA VAL A 140 -6.76 9.52 8.20
C VAL A 140 -5.78 9.07 7.13
N THR A 141 -4.81 9.91 6.83
CA THR A 141 -3.70 9.60 5.90
C THR A 141 -2.36 9.67 6.60
N SER A 142 -1.38 8.88 6.17
CA SER A 142 0.03 9.02 6.54
C SER A 142 0.83 9.63 5.39
N SER A 143 1.91 10.34 5.70
CA SER A 143 2.83 10.89 4.71
C SER A 143 4.29 10.67 5.09
N PHE A 144 5.05 10.08 4.18
CA PHE A 144 6.40 9.61 4.45
C PHE A 144 7.40 10.76 4.60
N TYR A 145 7.34 11.74 3.71
CA TYR A 145 8.32 12.82 3.69
C TYR A 145 7.97 13.95 4.66
N ASP A 146 6.68 14.27 4.80
CA ASP A 146 6.19 15.23 5.80
C ASP A 146 6.22 14.67 7.23
N GLY A 147 6.37 13.35 7.37
CA GLY A 147 6.37 12.66 8.66
C GLY A 147 5.12 13.01 9.47
N ALA A 148 3.95 12.73 8.89
CA ALA A 148 2.70 13.26 9.41
C ALA A 148 1.54 12.27 9.33
N VAL A 149 0.51 12.56 10.15
CA VAL A 149 -0.83 12.01 10.00
C VAL A 149 -1.85 13.14 9.88
N SER A 150 -2.71 13.08 8.86
CA SER A 150 -3.66 14.15 8.52
C SER A 150 -5.10 13.66 8.62
N LEU A 151 -6.00 14.49 9.15
CA LEU A 151 -7.42 14.18 9.35
C LEU A 151 -8.30 14.95 8.38
N PHE A 152 -9.22 14.23 7.75
CA PHE A 152 -10.29 14.79 6.94
C PHE A 152 -11.63 14.35 7.50
N LYS A 153 -12.63 15.24 7.44
CA LYS A 153 -13.98 14.98 7.94
C LYS A 153 -15.00 15.15 6.84
N LYS A 154 -15.98 14.27 6.78
CA LYS A 154 -17.13 14.37 5.89
C LYS A 154 -18.10 15.42 6.40
N THR A 155 -18.40 16.40 5.57
CA THR A 155 -19.42 17.42 5.86
C THR A 155 -20.81 16.83 5.72
N LYS A 156 -21.82 17.51 6.31
CA LYS A 156 -23.23 17.13 6.13
C LYS A 156 -23.67 17.16 4.66
N ALA A 157 -23.04 17.99 3.83
CA ALA A 157 -23.33 18.10 2.40
C ALA A 157 -22.74 16.95 1.57
N GLY A 158 -21.82 16.16 2.14
CA GLY A 158 -21.21 15.00 1.49
C GLY A 158 -19.71 15.12 1.16
N PRO A 159 -19.19 16.28 0.70
CA PRO A 159 -17.76 16.48 0.50
C PRO A 159 -16.97 16.36 1.81
N TYR A 160 -15.69 16.05 1.70
CA TYR A 160 -14.76 16.08 2.81
C TYR A 160 -14.12 17.47 2.95
N GLU A 161 -13.70 17.79 4.17
CA GLU A 161 -12.86 18.95 4.49
C GLU A 161 -11.64 18.50 5.29
N PHE A 162 -10.55 19.23 5.14
CA PHE A 162 -9.38 19.06 5.99
C PHE A 162 -9.66 19.60 7.38
N VAL A 163 -9.28 18.86 8.43
CA VAL A 163 -9.43 19.28 9.82
C VAL A 163 -8.10 19.80 10.35
N HIS A 164 -7.10 18.92 10.46
CA HIS A 164 -5.75 19.26 10.93
C HIS A 164 -4.79 18.07 10.72
N THR A 165 -3.52 18.29 11.08
CA THR A 165 -2.41 17.34 10.95
C THR A 165 -1.59 17.28 12.24
N LEU A 166 -1.02 16.12 12.55
CA LEU A 166 0.05 15.95 13.55
C LEU A 166 1.38 15.65 12.84
N SER A 167 2.44 16.38 13.19
CA SER A 167 3.80 16.24 12.62
C SER A 167 4.81 16.97 13.51
N ASP A 168 6.05 16.47 13.56
CA ASP A 168 7.18 17.15 14.23
C ASP A 168 7.68 18.39 13.46
N ASN A 169 7.11 18.68 12.29
CA ASN A 169 7.49 19.82 11.43
C ASN A 169 8.96 19.82 10.99
N LEU A 170 9.57 18.64 10.88
CA LEU A 170 10.90 18.49 10.30
C LEU A 170 10.82 18.39 8.78
N THR A 171 11.72 19.07 8.08
CA THR A 171 11.78 19.02 6.61
C THR A 171 12.34 17.66 6.14
N PRO A 172 12.01 17.21 4.91
CA PRO A 172 12.60 16.00 4.36
C PRO A 172 14.13 16.04 4.33
N ASP A 173 14.73 17.20 4.06
CA ASP A 173 16.20 17.35 4.10
C ASP A 173 16.76 17.09 5.50
N ARG A 174 16.11 17.62 6.54
CA ARG A 174 16.50 17.39 7.94
C ARG A 174 16.40 15.91 8.32
N VAL A 175 15.42 15.19 7.78
CA VAL A 175 15.09 13.81 8.17
C VAL A 175 15.90 12.76 7.39
N PHE A 176 16.15 13.01 6.10
CA PHE A 176 16.69 12.01 5.17
C PHE A 176 18.07 12.34 4.60
N LYS A 177 18.55 13.59 4.69
CA LYS A 177 19.83 14.01 4.11
C LYS A 177 20.83 14.50 5.15
N ASP A 178 20.36 15.24 6.14
CA ASP A 178 21.19 15.76 7.23
C ASP A 178 21.65 14.60 8.16
N PRO A 179 22.96 14.35 8.31
CA PRO A 179 23.47 13.30 9.18
C PRO A 179 23.36 13.64 10.68
N ALA A 180 23.02 14.88 11.06
CA ALA A 180 22.90 15.27 12.45
C ALA A 180 21.84 14.42 13.18
N PRO A 181 22.11 13.94 14.41
CA PRO A 181 21.17 13.11 15.15
C PRO A 181 19.81 13.80 15.29
N ILE A 182 18.72 13.10 14.95
CA ILE A 182 17.35 13.60 15.13
C ILE A 182 17.01 13.68 16.63
N GLY A 183 17.32 12.62 17.38
CA GLY A 183 17.19 12.58 18.84
C GLY A 183 15.83 13.08 19.33
N LYS A 184 15.85 14.11 20.17
CA LYS A 184 14.65 14.69 20.80
C LYS A 184 13.73 15.47 19.86
N LEU A 185 14.11 15.65 18.59
CA LEU A 185 13.27 16.34 17.60
C LEU A 185 12.13 15.46 17.08
N ASP A 186 12.25 14.14 17.19
CA ASP A 186 11.22 13.18 16.81
C ASP A 186 10.34 12.86 18.02
N THR A 187 9.38 13.74 18.29
CA THR A 187 8.53 13.65 19.48
C THR A 187 7.29 12.78 19.25
N LEU A 188 6.79 12.75 18.01
CA LEU A 188 5.61 11.97 17.63
C LEU A 188 5.95 10.59 17.06
N GLN A 189 7.23 10.31 16.76
CA GLN A 189 7.66 9.06 16.12
C GLN A 189 6.95 8.85 14.78
N LEU A 190 6.85 9.93 13.99
CA LEU A 190 6.14 9.96 12.70
C LEU A 190 7.08 10.11 11.50
N LEU A 191 8.40 10.16 11.69
CA LEU A 191 9.33 10.35 10.58
C LEU A 191 9.30 9.13 9.67
N GLY A 192 9.00 9.35 8.38
CA GLY A 192 8.79 8.24 7.45
C GLY A 192 7.52 7.44 7.75
N ALA A 193 6.46 8.07 8.26
CA ALA A 193 5.15 7.44 8.45
C ALA A 193 4.70 6.73 7.16
N TRP A 194 4.46 5.44 7.25
CA TRP A 194 4.17 4.57 6.12
C TRP A 194 2.79 3.93 6.27
N ASP A 195 2.64 2.94 7.14
CA ASP A 195 1.41 2.14 7.30
C ASP A 195 0.55 2.61 8.47
N LEU A 196 -0.77 2.54 8.30
CA LEU A 196 -1.80 2.88 9.27
C LEU A 196 -2.63 1.64 9.62
N PHE A 197 -2.58 1.22 10.87
CA PHE A 197 -3.35 0.07 11.33
C PHE A 197 -4.46 0.47 12.30
N LYS A 198 -5.71 0.20 11.90
CA LYS A 198 -6.89 0.51 12.71
C LYS A 198 -7.03 -0.44 13.90
N LEU A 199 -7.02 0.12 15.11
CA LEU A 199 -7.12 -0.63 16.37
C LEU A 199 -8.56 -0.74 16.89
N ASP A 200 -9.40 0.24 16.59
CA ASP A 200 -10.84 0.19 16.83
C ASP A 200 -11.54 1.32 16.05
N GLN A 201 -12.72 1.77 16.50
CA GLN A 201 -13.49 2.82 15.84
C GLN A 201 -12.89 4.22 15.99
N GLN A 202 -11.90 4.42 16.86
CA GLN A 202 -11.31 5.73 17.12
C GLN A 202 -9.79 5.70 17.16
N ARG A 203 -9.16 4.54 17.41
CA ARG A 203 -7.72 4.41 17.60
C ARG A 203 -7.03 3.71 16.44
N PHE A 204 -5.78 4.08 16.20
CA PHE A 204 -4.91 3.46 15.20
C PHE A 204 -3.44 3.52 15.61
N ALA A 205 -2.64 2.65 15.01
CA ALA A 205 -1.19 2.67 15.08
C ALA A 205 -0.59 3.12 13.74
N VAL A 206 0.61 3.66 13.80
CA VAL A 206 1.40 4.11 12.64
C VAL A 206 2.74 3.40 12.67
N ALA A 207 3.15 2.79 11.57
CA ALA A 207 4.53 2.36 11.39
C ALA A 207 5.32 3.47 10.70
N SER A 208 6.40 3.92 11.36
CA SER A 208 7.23 5.02 10.87
C SER A 208 8.62 4.50 10.56
N TYR A 209 8.95 4.45 9.27
CA TYR A 209 10.20 3.91 8.78
C TYR A 209 11.39 4.65 9.39
N GLN A 210 11.43 5.98 9.29
CA GLN A 210 12.60 6.76 9.67
C GLN A 210 12.74 6.94 11.20
N SER A 211 11.62 7.00 11.92
CA SER A 211 11.61 6.88 13.38
C SER A 211 12.01 5.48 13.84
N ASN A 212 11.82 4.46 12.98
CA ASN A 212 12.04 3.04 13.30
C ASN A 212 11.27 2.63 14.56
N ALA A 213 10.00 3.00 14.55
CA ALA A 213 9.10 2.96 15.69
C ALA A 213 7.67 2.71 15.21
N ILE A 214 6.82 2.31 16.16
CA ILE A 214 5.37 2.42 16.01
C ILE A 214 4.85 3.45 17.00
N SER A 215 3.86 4.23 16.59
CA SER A 215 3.17 5.21 17.43
C SER A 215 1.66 5.03 17.34
N PHE A 216 0.93 5.53 18.32
CA PHE A 216 -0.48 5.29 18.55
C PHE A 216 -1.21 6.62 18.66
N PHE A 217 -2.36 6.70 17.99
CA PHE A 217 -3.17 7.91 17.91
C PHE A 217 -4.65 7.57 18.00
N GLN A 218 -5.45 8.59 18.28
CA GLN A 218 -6.88 8.47 18.40
C GLN A 218 -7.60 9.70 17.84
N ILE A 219 -8.82 9.48 17.34
CA ILE A 219 -9.77 10.52 16.99
C ILE A 219 -10.70 10.73 18.18
N LYS A 220 -10.54 11.86 18.88
CA LYS A 220 -11.37 12.27 20.02
C LYS A 220 -12.00 13.62 19.71
N ASP A 221 -13.30 13.73 19.89
CA ASP A 221 -14.07 14.97 19.63
C ASP A 221 -13.83 15.55 18.22
N GLY A 222 -13.62 14.66 17.25
CA GLY A 222 -13.34 15.02 15.86
C GLY A 222 -11.91 15.52 15.59
N GLN A 223 -10.98 15.33 16.52
CA GLN A 223 -9.57 15.71 16.39
C GLN A 223 -8.63 14.53 16.65
N LEU A 224 -7.47 14.53 15.99
CA LEU A 224 -6.36 13.60 16.22
C LEU A 224 -5.60 14.04 17.46
N SER A 225 -5.28 13.07 18.31
CA SER A 225 -4.37 13.22 19.45
C SER A 225 -3.52 11.97 19.59
N PRO A 226 -2.28 12.08 20.10
CA PRO A 226 -1.51 10.91 20.52
C PRO A 226 -2.26 10.09 21.58
N ASP A 227 -2.23 8.76 21.49
CA ASP A 227 -2.68 7.87 22.57
C ASP A 227 -1.50 7.66 23.53
N GLU A 228 -1.30 8.62 24.44
CA GLU A 228 -0.16 8.68 25.37
C GLU A 228 -0.02 7.43 26.26
N ASN A 229 -1.15 6.77 26.56
CA ASN A 229 -1.15 5.56 27.37
C ASN A 229 -0.38 4.42 26.67
N VAL A 230 -0.44 4.36 25.34
CA VAL A 230 0.14 3.27 24.54
C VAL A 230 1.50 3.66 23.95
N ASN A 231 1.72 4.94 23.63
CA ASN A 231 2.97 5.44 23.03
C ASN A 231 4.22 5.16 23.87
N ASN A 232 4.10 5.11 25.20
CA ASN A 232 5.26 4.96 26.08
C ASN A 232 5.77 3.51 26.24
N VAL A 233 5.06 2.51 25.72
CA VAL A 233 5.27 1.11 26.14
C VAL A 233 6.28 0.36 25.28
N VAL A 234 6.40 0.71 24.00
CA VAL A 234 7.40 0.11 23.09
C VAL A 234 8.68 0.95 22.97
N ASN A 235 8.81 1.98 23.81
CA ASN A 235 9.96 2.88 23.83
C ASN A 235 11.27 2.08 24.01
N GLY A 236 12.22 2.31 23.10
CA GLY A 236 13.54 1.68 23.10
C GLY A 236 13.66 0.42 22.25
N HIS A 237 12.55 -0.21 21.82
CA HIS A 237 12.62 -1.27 20.82
C HIS A 237 12.72 -0.67 19.41
N ARG A 238 13.62 -1.21 18.58
CA ARG A 238 13.84 -0.76 17.19
C ARG A 238 13.25 -1.80 16.25
N PHE A 239 12.16 -1.45 15.58
CA PHE A 239 11.38 -2.36 14.71
C PHE A 239 11.99 -2.59 13.31
N SER A 240 13.31 -2.43 13.18
CA SER A 240 14.04 -2.61 11.93
C SER A 240 13.39 -1.90 10.71
N ARG A 241 13.02 -0.63 10.85
CA ARG A 241 12.30 0.17 9.84
C ARG A 241 10.96 -0.46 9.47
N PRO A 242 9.93 -0.28 10.31
CA PRO A 242 8.66 -0.94 10.10
C PRO A 242 7.94 -0.40 8.87
N LEU A 243 7.32 -1.30 8.11
CA LEU A 243 6.54 -0.98 6.90
C LEU A 243 5.11 -1.52 6.92
N ALA A 244 4.78 -2.41 7.85
CA ALA A 244 3.41 -2.91 7.96
C ALA A 244 3.11 -3.30 9.41
N ILE A 245 1.86 -3.07 9.82
CA ILE A 245 1.30 -3.52 11.08
C ILE A 245 0.09 -4.41 10.76
N GLN A 246 -0.02 -5.52 11.48
CA GLN A 246 -1.14 -6.44 11.37
C GLN A 246 -1.54 -6.90 12.78
N SER A 247 -2.79 -7.26 13.02
CA SER A 247 -3.18 -7.89 14.28
C SER A 247 -3.16 -9.41 14.18
N LEU A 248 -3.09 -10.09 15.33
CA LEU A 248 -3.67 -11.41 15.49
C LEU A 248 -4.95 -11.33 16.32
N GLY A 249 -5.79 -12.38 16.22
CA GLY A 249 -7.09 -12.42 16.85
C GLY A 249 -8.20 -11.71 16.06
N ARG A 250 -9.40 -11.65 16.64
CA ARG A 250 -10.57 -11.00 16.05
C ARG A 250 -10.96 -9.78 16.86
N ALA A 251 -11.35 -8.70 16.18
CA ALA A 251 -11.96 -7.53 16.81
C ALA A 251 -13.13 -7.96 17.72
N PRO A 252 -13.38 -7.27 18.86
CA PRO A 252 -12.84 -5.97 19.22
C PRO A 252 -11.55 -6.01 20.06
N VAL A 253 -11.03 -7.20 20.40
CA VAL A 253 -9.82 -7.33 21.24
C VAL A 253 -8.67 -7.78 20.35
N PHE A 254 -7.93 -6.82 19.80
CA PHE A 254 -6.59 -7.09 19.30
C PHE A 254 -5.71 -7.34 20.52
N ASP A 255 -5.51 -8.61 20.85
CA ASP A 255 -4.63 -9.05 21.94
C ASP A 255 -3.16 -8.98 21.50
N THR A 256 -2.92 -8.99 20.19
CA THR A 256 -1.58 -9.06 19.61
C THR A 256 -1.47 -8.17 18.38
N LEU A 257 -0.39 -7.38 18.31
CA LEU A 257 0.03 -6.68 17.10
C LEU A 257 1.31 -7.31 16.55
N LEU A 258 1.46 -7.26 15.24
CA LEU A 258 2.60 -7.71 14.47
C LEU A 258 3.16 -6.50 13.76
N VAL A 259 4.47 -6.30 13.86
CA VAL A 259 5.17 -5.19 13.20
C VAL A 259 6.23 -5.77 12.29
N LEU A 260 6.09 -5.52 10.99
CA LEU A 260 6.97 -6.02 9.95
C LEU A 260 8.11 -5.03 9.69
N GLY A 261 9.30 -5.38 10.18
CA GLY A 261 10.54 -4.65 9.96
C GLY A 261 11.21 -5.04 8.64
N HIS A 262 11.47 -4.04 7.79
CA HIS A 262 11.99 -4.23 6.44
C HIS A 262 13.49 -4.58 6.40
N GLU A 263 14.35 -3.81 7.06
CA GLU A 263 15.80 -3.84 6.82
C GLU A 263 16.47 -5.16 7.26
N LYS A 264 16.11 -5.67 8.44
CA LYS A 264 16.61 -6.93 9.03
C LYS A 264 15.64 -8.09 8.84
N ALA A 265 14.56 -7.91 8.08
CA ALA A 265 13.49 -8.88 7.88
C ALA A 265 13.03 -9.52 9.20
N GLU A 266 12.52 -8.69 10.10
CA GLU A 266 12.08 -9.09 11.44
C GLU A 266 10.56 -8.89 11.54
N LEU A 267 9.85 -9.88 12.07
CA LEU A 267 8.44 -9.75 12.43
C LEU A 267 8.31 -9.74 13.95
N THR A 268 8.05 -8.56 14.50
CA THR A 268 7.94 -8.36 15.95
C THR A 268 6.50 -8.59 16.40
N VAL A 269 6.31 -9.47 17.37
CA VAL A 269 5.04 -9.76 18.02
C VAL A 269 4.94 -8.96 19.30
N LEU A 270 3.89 -8.16 19.41
CA LEU A 270 3.57 -7.34 20.56
C LEU A 270 2.31 -7.88 21.21
N ASN A 271 2.40 -8.32 22.47
CA ASN A 271 1.23 -8.74 23.23
C ASN A 271 0.70 -7.59 24.07
N ARG A 272 -0.62 -7.45 24.10
CA ARG A 272 -1.32 -6.48 24.93
C ARG A 272 -1.50 -7.03 26.33
N ALA A 273 -0.89 -6.37 27.31
CA ALA A 273 -1.10 -6.63 28.72
C ALA A 273 -2.48 -6.14 29.19
N SER A 274 -2.91 -6.58 30.37
CA SER A 274 -4.21 -6.23 30.98
C SER A 274 -4.40 -4.73 31.20
N ASN A 275 -3.30 -3.99 31.41
CA ASN A 275 -3.25 -2.53 31.48
C ASN A 275 -3.32 -1.85 30.09
N LYS A 276 -3.64 -2.60 29.03
CA LYS A 276 -3.76 -2.17 27.62
C LYS A 276 -2.43 -1.82 26.93
N ASN A 277 -1.31 -2.01 27.60
CA ASN A 277 0.02 -1.69 27.09
C ASN A 277 0.60 -2.84 26.26
N TYR A 278 1.35 -2.53 25.20
CA TYR A 278 1.98 -3.55 24.35
C TYR A 278 3.43 -3.82 24.72
N SER A 279 3.80 -5.08 24.92
CA SER A 279 5.19 -5.50 25.16
C SER A 279 5.66 -6.50 24.11
N VAL A 280 6.94 -6.43 23.75
CA VAL A 280 7.56 -7.40 22.83
C VAL A 280 7.50 -8.81 23.42
N ALA A 281 6.79 -9.70 22.74
CA ALA A 281 6.63 -11.10 23.13
C ALA A 281 7.57 -12.02 22.33
N GLN A 282 7.77 -11.73 21.05
CA GLN A 282 8.61 -12.51 20.15
C GLN A 282 9.16 -11.61 19.04
N VAL A 283 10.39 -11.86 18.60
CA VAL A 283 10.92 -11.31 17.34
C VAL A 283 11.25 -12.50 16.43
N PHE A 284 10.48 -12.66 15.35
CA PHE A 284 10.66 -13.74 14.39
C PHE A 284 11.59 -13.29 13.26
N ASN A 285 12.72 -13.97 13.09
CA ASN A 285 13.71 -13.63 12.08
C ASN A 285 13.34 -14.30 10.74
N LEU A 286 12.76 -13.52 9.82
CA LEU A 286 12.31 -13.99 8.51
C LEU A 286 13.50 -14.28 7.56
N ASN A 287 14.62 -13.58 7.75
CA ASN A 287 15.86 -13.80 6.98
C ASN A 287 16.36 -15.26 7.08
N LYS A 288 16.24 -15.89 8.27
CA LYS A 288 16.57 -17.31 8.47
C LYS A 288 15.72 -18.27 7.62
N HIS A 289 14.61 -17.79 7.09
CA HIS A 289 13.67 -18.57 6.28
C HIS A 289 13.62 -18.08 4.81
N GLY A 290 14.65 -17.31 4.40
CA GLY A 290 14.84 -16.88 3.02
C GLY A 290 14.03 -15.64 2.62
N CYS A 291 13.46 -14.89 3.56
CA CYS A 291 12.78 -13.63 3.26
C CYS A 291 13.77 -12.47 3.22
N VAL A 292 13.86 -11.76 2.10
CA VAL A 292 14.64 -10.52 1.99
C VAL A 292 13.70 -9.36 1.70
N GLY A 293 13.83 -8.26 2.45
CA GLY A 293 13.03 -7.04 2.26
C GLY A 293 11.52 -7.28 2.33
N PRO A 294 10.98 -7.80 3.45
CA PRO A 294 9.53 -7.94 3.57
C PRO A 294 8.83 -6.58 3.47
N GLN A 295 7.64 -6.57 2.84
CA GLN A 295 6.87 -5.33 2.63
C GLN A 295 5.40 -5.43 3.05
N ALA A 296 4.77 -6.58 2.86
CA ALA A 296 3.39 -6.79 3.26
C ALA A 296 3.26 -8.02 4.15
N VAL A 297 2.32 -7.96 5.09
CA VAL A 297 1.87 -9.09 5.88
C VAL A 297 0.34 -9.13 5.82
N SER A 298 -0.22 -10.31 5.61
CA SER A 298 -1.67 -10.50 5.58
C SER A 298 -2.07 -11.65 6.50
N GLN A 299 -3.07 -11.41 7.35
CA GLN A 299 -3.64 -12.43 8.21
C GLN A 299 -4.86 -13.08 7.55
N VAL A 300 -4.91 -14.40 7.58
CA VAL A 300 -6.10 -15.18 7.21
C VAL A 300 -6.62 -15.90 8.44
N ASN A 301 -7.73 -15.38 8.96
CA ASN A 301 -8.38 -15.84 10.19
C ASN A 301 -9.06 -17.22 10.06
N ALA A 302 -9.42 -17.64 8.86
CA ALA A 302 -10.08 -18.93 8.65
C ALA A 302 -9.13 -20.11 8.91
N THR A 303 -7.84 -19.93 8.61
CA THR A 303 -6.80 -20.96 8.75
C THR A 303 -5.76 -20.64 9.83
N ASN A 304 -5.91 -19.53 10.57
CA ASN A 304 -4.91 -19.02 11.52
C ASN A 304 -3.50 -18.95 10.90
N ARG A 305 -3.41 -18.26 9.75
CA ARG A 305 -2.16 -18.09 9.00
C ARG A 305 -1.81 -16.63 8.82
N LEU A 306 -0.51 -16.39 8.72
CA LEU A 306 0.06 -15.13 8.24
C LEU A 306 0.87 -15.40 6.98
N TYR A 307 0.76 -14.50 6.03
CA TYR A 307 1.51 -14.53 4.79
C TYR A 307 2.33 -13.26 4.68
N VAL A 308 3.65 -13.41 4.57
CA VAL A 308 4.59 -12.30 4.46
C VAL A 308 5.17 -12.26 3.06
N ALA A 309 4.95 -11.15 2.36
CA ALA A 309 5.47 -10.87 1.03
C ALA A 309 6.92 -10.34 1.12
N CYS A 310 7.86 -11.04 0.49
CA CYS A 310 9.29 -10.71 0.54
C CYS A 310 9.78 -10.27 -0.85
N THR A 311 9.90 -8.96 -1.06
CA THR A 311 10.21 -8.40 -2.38
C THR A 311 11.63 -8.71 -2.84
N GLY A 312 12.60 -8.73 -1.94
CA GLY A 312 14.00 -8.94 -2.29
C GLY A 312 14.34 -10.40 -2.65
N SER A 313 13.47 -11.36 -2.31
CA SER A 313 13.75 -12.79 -2.48
C SER A 313 12.71 -13.56 -3.29
N ASN A 314 11.66 -12.89 -3.80
CA ASN A 314 10.52 -13.50 -4.50
C ASN A 314 9.80 -14.57 -3.67
N ASN A 315 9.88 -14.49 -2.34
CA ASN A 315 9.31 -15.49 -1.44
C ASN A 315 8.02 -14.98 -0.78
N ILE A 316 7.13 -15.91 -0.49
CA ILE A 316 6.05 -15.72 0.47
C ILE A 316 6.35 -16.62 1.66
N ILE A 317 6.52 -16.04 2.84
CA ILE A 317 6.66 -16.81 4.08
C ILE A 317 5.26 -17.05 4.65
N VAL A 318 4.94 -18.32 4.90
CA VAL A 318 3.71 -18.74 5.55
C VAL A 318 4.02 -19.09 7.00
N LEU A 319 3.38 -18.39 7.92
CA LEU A 319 3.52 -18.63 9.36
C LEU A 319 2.20 -19.13 9.94
N SER A 320 2.30 -20.10 10.85
CA SER A 320 1.19 -20.52 11.70
C SER A 320 1.11 -19.61 12.92
N ASP A 321 -0.10 -19.15 13.20
CA ASP A 321 -0.45 -18.56 14.49
C ASP A 321 -0.80 -19.69 15.48
N LEU A 322 0.04 -19.90 16.49
CA LEU A 322 -0.11 -20.95 17.50
C LEU A 322 -1.11 -20.58 18.61
N GLY A 323 -1.67 -19.37 18.57
CA GLY A 323 -2.57 -18.87 19.62
C GLY A 323 -1.84 -18.51 20.91
N ASN A 324 -2.60 -18.37 22.01
CA ASN A 324 -2.07 -17.94 23.31
C ASN A 324 -1.48 -19.10 24.13
N GLN A 325 -1.24 -20.27 23.53
CA GLN A 325 -0.77 -21.45 24.26
C GLN A 325 0.64 -21.86 23.81
N ILE A 326 1.48 -22.12 24.82
CA ILE A 326 2.80 -22.77 24.79
C ILE A 326 4.01 -21.82 24.60
N GLY A 327 4.56 -21.37 25.74
CA GLY A 327 5.88 -20.74 25.79
C GLY A 327 5.94 -19.42 25.03
N LYS A 328 7.11 -18.79 24.95
CA LYS A 328 7.31 -17.48 24.33
C LYS A 328 7.16 -17.48 22.78
N LYS A 329 6.48 -18.46 22.19
CA LYS A 329 6.42 -18.71 20.73
C LYS A 329 4.99 -18.61 20.23
N ARG A 330 4.64 -17.47 19.64
CA ARG A 330 3.35 -17.19 18.99
C ARG A 330 3.34 -17.64 17.52
N LEU A 331 4.49 -17.49 16.84
CA LEU A 331 4.64 -17.74 15.41
C LEU A 331 5.59 -18.90 15.13
N GLU A 332 5.23 -19.71 14.14
CA GLU A 332 6.05 -20.80 13.61
C GLU A 332 6.02 -20.81 12.07
N LEU A 333 7.16 -21.12 11.44
CA LEU A 333 7.21 -21.33 9.99
C LEU A 333 6.40 -22.57 9.62
N LEU A 334 5.49 -22.41 8.66
CA LEU A 334 4.82 -23.52 7.98
C LEU A 334 5.48 -23.81 6.63
N GLN A 335 5.70 -22.78 5.83
CA GLN A 335 6.15 -22.92 4.45
C GLN A 335 6.92 -21.68 3.99
N THR A 336 7.91 -21.87 3.13
CA THR A 336 8.48 -20.82 2.28
C THR A 336 8.12 -21.13 0.83
N LEU A 337 7.19 -20.36 0.26
CA LEU A 337 6.78 -20.50 -1.14
C LEU A 337 7.61 -19.57 -2.03
N LYS A 338 8.23 -20.11 -3.08
CA LYS A 338 8.92 -19.32 -4.12
C LYS A 338 7.93 -18.90 -5.20
N ALA A 339 7.84 -17.61 -5.48
CA ALA A 339 7.00 -17.02 -6.53
C ALA A 339 7.85 -16.22 -7.54
N PRO A 340 8.74 -16.87 -8.31
CA PRO A 340 9.70 -16.19 -9.18
C PRO A 340 9.04 -15.40 -10.31
N SER A 341 7.81 -15.76 -10.70
CA SER A 341 7.09 -15.15 -11.81
C SER A 341 6.80 -13.65 -11.64
N LEU A 342 6.74 -13.15 -10.41
CA LEU A 342 6.45 -11.74 -10.13
C LEU A 342 7.68 -10.87 -9.83
N LYS A 343 8.90 -11.42 -9.81
CA LYS A 343 10.13 -10.66 -9.52
C LYS A 343 10.02 -9.76 -8.27
N GLY A 344 9.43 -10.28 -7.20
CA GLY A 344 9.48 -9.65 -5.87
C GLY A 344 8.10 -9.23 -5.41
N ILE A 345 7.38 -10.15 -4.76
CA ILE A 345 6.02 -9.90 -4.29
C ILE A 345 6.01 -8.86 -3.16
N SER A 346 5.25 -7.79 -3.37
CA SER A 346 5.15 -6.63 -2.46
C SER A 346 3.78 -6.48 -1.84
N SER A 347 2.74 -7.01 -2.48
CA SER A 347 1.35 -6.90 -2.01
C SER A 347 0.64 -8.24 -2.06
N LEU A 348 -0.20 -8.49 -1.07
CA LEU A 348 -1.04 -9.68 -0.92
C LEU A 348 -2.45 -9.27 -0.51
N ALA A 349 -3.46 -9.93 -1.09
CA ALA A 349 -4.85 -9.80 -0.69
C ALA A 349 -5.51 -11.18 -0.69
N PHE A 350 -6.34 -11.48 0.31
CA PHE A 350 -7.00 -12.78 0.45
C PHE A 350 -8.50 -12.63 0.60
N THR A 351 -9.26 -13.57 0.04
CA THR A 351 -10.71 -13.67 0.25
C THR A 351 -11.02 -13.89 1.73
N LEU A 352 -12.23 -13.53 2.16
CA LEU A 352 -12.62 -13.61 3.58
C LEU A 352 -12.57 -15.05 4.12
N ASP A 353 -12.86 -16.04 3.29
CA ASP A 353 -12.74 -17.46 3.62
C ASP A 353 -11.29 -17.97 3.61
N GLY A 354 -10.35 -17.15 3.15
CA GLY A 354 -8.92 -17.46 3.10
C GLY A 354 -8.50 -18.42 2.00
N LYS A 355 -9.42 -18.91 1.17
CA LYS A 355 -9.15 -19.97 0.20
C LYS A 355 -8.41 -19.47 -1.03
N THR A 356 -8.69 -18.23 -1.44
CA THR A 356 -8.05 -17.62 -2.60
C THR A 356 -7.27 -16.38 -2.17
N GLY A 357 -6.06 -16.24 -2.69
CA GLY A 357 -5.23 -15.06 -2.55
C GLY A 357 -4.81 -14.48 -3.90
N TYR A 358 -4.42 -13.22 -3.88
CA TYR A 358 -3.85 -12.51 -5.00
C TYR A 358 -2.54 -11.88 -4.56
N GLY A 359 -1.52 -12.01 -5.38
CA GLY A 359 -0.20 -11.43 -5.14
C GLY A 359 0.25 -10.57 -6.31
N ALA A 360 0.94 -9.48 -6.02
CA ALA A 360 1.52 -8.62 -7.04
C ALA A 360 2.82 -7.97 -6.56
N ALA A 361 3.53 -7.35 -7.49
CA ALA A 361 4.87 -6.84 -7.30
C ALA A 361 5.06 -5.50 -8.04
N GLU A 362 5.77 -4.57 -7.42
CA GLU A 362 6.16 -3.31 -8.07
C GLU A 362 7.14 -3.53 -9.24
N SER A 363 8.06 -4.48 -9.11
CA SER A 363 9.00 -4.87 -10.18
C SER A 363 8.43 -5.92 -11.14
N GLY A 364 7.24 -6.44 -10.86
CA GLY A 364 6.58 -7.48 -11.62
C GLY A 364 5.57 -6.96 -12.63
N ARG A 365 4.97 -7.90 -13.35
CA ARG A 365 3.85 -7.67 -14.27
C ARG A 365 2.73 -8.66 -13.96
N GLY A 366 1.51 -8.16 -13.90
CA GLY A 366 0.32 -8.94 -13.65
C GLY A 366 0.13 -9.32 -12.18
N ILE A 367 -0.65 -10.38 -11.95
CA ILE A 367 -1.07 -10.86 -10.64
C ILE A 367 -0.88 -12.37 -10.59
N VAL A 368 -0.45 -12.89 -9.43
CA VAL A 368 -0.48 -14.32 -9.12
C VAL A 368 -1.75 -14.64 -8.36
N VAL A 369 -2.46 -15.68 -8.79
CA VAL A 369 -3.58 -16.27 -8.04
C VAL A 369 -3.02 -17.40 -7.17
N LEU A 370 -3.29 -17.30 -5.88
CA LEU A 370 -2.85 -18.23 -4.85
C LEU A 370 -4.06 -19.04 -4.37
N ASN A 371 -3.87 -20.33 -4.12
CA ASN A 371 -4.81 -21.12 -3.34
C ASN A 371 -4.22 -21.43 -1.98
N THR A 372 -5.09 -21.53 -0.99
CA THR A 372 -4.77 -22.00 0.34
C THR A 372 -5.42 -23.37 0.55
N ASP A 373 -4.63 -24.38 0.91
CA ASP A 373 -5.17 -25.70 1.26
C ASP A 373 -5.82 -25.70 2.67
N TYR A 374 -6.43 -26.82 3.08
CA TYR A 374 -7.08 -26.93 4.39
C TYR A 374 -6.11 -26.80 5.58
N ARG A 375 -4.79 -26.94 5.34
CA ARG A 375 -3.73 -26.76 6.35
C ARG A 375 -3.13 -25.35 6.30
N GLY A 376 -3.57 -24.49 5.39
CA GLY A 376 -3.04 -23.14 5.24
C GLY A 376 -1.75 -23.05 4.41
N ASN A 377 -1.34 -24.10 3.71
CA ASN A 377 -0.23 -24.00 2.76
C ASN A 377 -0.68 -23.24 1.51
N LEU A 378 0.23 -22.47 0.93
CA LEU A 378 0.01 -21.79 -0.33
C LEU A 378 0.54 -22.58 -1.51
N GLU A 379 -0.22 -22.55 -2.59
CA GLU A 379 0.22 -22.93 -3.93
C GLU A 379 -0.08 -21.80 -4.93
N ILE A 380 0.72 -21.72 -5.98
CA ILE A 380 0.46 -20.84 -7.11
C ILE A 380 -0.50 -21.56 -8.05
N LYS A 381 -1.76 -21.11 -8.10
CA LYS A 381 -2.77 -21.67 -9.02
C LYS A 381 -2.46 -21.27 -10.47
N LYS A 382 -2.24 -19.98 -10.69
CA LYS A 382 -1.89 -19.42 -12.00
C LYS A 382 -1.20 -18.08 -11.84
N THR A 383 -0.32 -17.76 -12.78
CA THR A 383 0.18 -16.39 -12.96
C THR A 383 -0.52 -15.77 -14.15
N ILE A 384 -1.18 -14.64 -13.92
CA ILE A 384 -1.83 -13.87 -14.97
C ILE A 384 -0.90 -12.72 -15.30
N LEU A 385 -0.05 -12.92 -16.31
CA LEU A 385 0.77 -11.86 -16.84
C LEU A 385 -0.11 -10.92 -17.66
N HIS A 386 0.00 -9.62 -17.40
CA HIS A 386 -0.71 -8.59 -18.16
C HIS A 386 0.33 -7.59 -18.63
N ALA A 387 0.41 -7.36 -19.94
CA ALA A 387 1.38 -6.41 -20.50
C ALA A 387 1.19 -5.01 -19.91
N ASP A 388 -0.08 -4.62 -19.74
CA ASP A 388 -0.51 -3.31 -19.22
C ASP A 388 -0.84 -3.27 -17.71
N LEU A 389 -0.52 -4.32 -16.94
CA LEU A 389 -0.56 -4.23 -15.47
C LEU A 389 0.85 -4.48 -14.94
N PHE A 390 1.53 -3.42 -14.55
CA PHE A 390 2.86 -3.45 -13.96
C PHE A 390 2.98 -2.39 -12.87
N ALA A 391 4.04 -2.47 -12.07
CA ALA A 391 4.26 -1.54 -10.96
C ALA A 391 3.11 -1.51 -9.96
N VAL A 392 2.55 -2.68 -9.65
CA VAL A 392 1.47 -2.80 -8.67
C VAL A 392 2.02 -2.48 -7.28
N SER A 393 1.53 -1.40 -6.68
CA SER A 393 1.90 -0.96 -5.33
C SER A 393 1.02 -1.61 -4.28
N SER A 394 -0.29 -1.78 -4.56
CA SER A 394 -1.19 -2.46 -3.64
C SER A 394 -2.33 -3.21 -4.31
N LEU A 395 -2.85 -4.20 -3.58
CA LEU A 395 -4.00 -5.01 -3.92
C LEU A 395 -5.02 -4.90 -2.79
N THR A 396 -6.26 -4.54 -3.11
CA THR A 396 -7.35 -4.48 -2.12
C THR A 396 -8.59 -5.15 -2.67
N LEU A 397 -9.05 -6.20 -2.00
CA LEU A 397 -10.32 -6.84 -2.32
C LEU A 397 -11.47 -5.97 -1.81
N SER A 398 -12.36 -5.60 -2.72
CA SER A 398 -13.60 -4.91 -2.36
C SER A 398 -14.71 -5.88 -1.97
N ASP A 399 -14.74 -7.05 -2.61
CA ASP A 399 -15.63 -8.17 -2.33
C ASP A 399 -15.01 -9.43 -2.94
N ILE A 400 -15.75 -10.54 -2.97
CA ILE A 400 -15.27 -11.83 -3.50
C ILE A 400 -14.96 -11.79 -5.00
N ASN A 401 -15.45 -10.80 -5.74
CA ASN A 401 -15.36 -10.71 -7.20
C ASN A 401 -14.61 -9.48 -7.68
N THR A 402 -14.37 -8.48 -6.83
CA THR A 402 -13.77 -7.20 -7.24
C THR A 402 -12.45 -6.97 -6.54
N LEU A 403 -11.38 -6.82 -7.31
CA LEU A 403 -10.05 -6.46 -6.83
C LEU A 403 -9.65 -5.09 -7.36
N PHE A 404 -9.35 -4.16 -6.45
CA PHE A 404 -8.73 -2.89 -6.79
C PHE A 404 -7.21 -3.01 -6.75
N VAL A 405 -6.57 -2.40 -7.73
CA VAL A 405 -5.12 -2.46 -7.92
C VAL A 405 -4.58 -1.06 -8.14
N THR A 406 -3.73 -0.57 -7.24
CA THR A 406 -2.96 0.65 -7.49
C THR A 406 -1.69 0.28 -8.24
N ALA A 407 -1.36 1.06 -9.28
CA ALA A 407 -0.18 0.85 -10.11
C ALA A 407 0.69 2.11 -10.13
N ALA A 408 1.68 2.16 -9.23
CA ALA A 408 2.47 3.35 -8.94
C ALA A 408 3.20 3.94 -10.15
N LYS A 409 3.79 3.13 -11.05
CA LYS A 409 4.49 3.69 -12.23
C LYS A 409 3.59 3.91 -13.43
N GLN A 410 2.32 3.57 -13.32
CA GLN A 410 1.30 3.78 -14.35
C GLN A 410 0.37 4.94 -14.02
N ASP A 411 0.53 5.54 -12.83
CA ASP A 411 -0.29 6.65 -12.34
C ASP A 411 -1.79 6.30 -12.40
N ALA A 412 -2.12 5.06 -11.98
CA ALA A 412 -3.42 4.47 -12.24
C ALA A 412 -3.96 3.58 -11.12
N VAL A 413 -5.29 3.47 -11.09
CA VAL A 413 -6.04 2.45 -10.34
C VAL A 413 -6.83 1.59 -11.33
N PHE A 414 -6.67 0.27 -11.23
CA PHE A 414 -7.42 -0.71 -12.01
C PHE A 414 -8.48 -1.38 -11.15
N VAL A 415 -9.64 -1.62 -11.75
CA VAL A 415 -10.72 -2.44 -11.19
C VAL A 415 -10.76 -3.74 -11.97
N LEU A 416 -10.51 -4.85 -11.28
CA LEU A 416 -10.50 -6.18 -11.87
C LEU A 416 -11.68 -7.00 -11.37
N ASP A 417 -12.41 -7.63 -12.29
CA ASP A 417 -13.36 -8.70 -12.00
C ASP A 417 -12.60 -10.03 -11.87
N VAL A 418 -12.42 -10.46 -10.63
CA VAL A 418 -11.67 -11.66 -10.28
C VAL A 418 -12.54 -12.91 -10.17
N SER A 419 -13.85 -12.81 -10.43
CA SER A 419 -14.75 -13.98 -10.43
C SER A 419 -14.34 -15.03 -11.49
N THR A 420 -13.82 -14.55 -12.62
CA THR A 420 -13.29 -15.38 -13.72
C THR A 420 -11.87 -15.89 -13.46
N LEU A 421 -11.20 -15.36 -12.44
CA LEU A 421 -9.85 -15.76 -12.05
C LEU A 421 -9.86 -16.92 -11.06
N ASN A 422 -11.00 -17.19 -10.42
CA ASN A 422 -11.14 -18.21 -9.38
C ASN A 422 -11.31 -19.62 -9.90
#